data_AF-A0A915YGR9-F1
#
_entry.id   AF-A0A915YGR9-F1
#
_cell.length_a   1.000
_cell.length_b   1.000
_cell.length_c   1.000
_cell.angle_alpha   90.00
_cell.angle_beta   90.00
_cell.angle_gamma   90.00
#
_symmetry.space_group_name_H-M   'P 1'
#
loop_
_entity.id
_entity.type
_entity.pdbx_description
1 polymer ?
#
loop_
_entity_poly.entity_id
_entity_poly.type
_entity_poly.pdbx_seq_one_letter_code
_entity_poly.pdbx_strand_id
1 'polypeptide(L)'
;MIKKVAFFLFIFYLPFLLSAQKGDSTLTTAPGLLTIQPLDKEKKFFKQQRIKFEYRVQDSSQVQKQLYDILKQLHGSAYLTASVDTLFQDENNYTAYFFVGERYEWASLTNGNVAPAFLSAIGFRERLYTNQPFYYKEVVQLQEKLLTYLENHGYPFAQVYIDSVRIEASEIAAKIYFEKGPLIFFDALKIKGRSRNPKRQNKKKKVRITPGFMASYLGIRKDKLYSEKLVKKVQNRINALRYLNNYQTPYVIFRDRKAELNLFLMDRPSSKIDVLLGFLPTKDAVTGQQKFDFTGNIDIDLINPLGTGKRLQFKWQQLSLGTSDLLVRFGWPYLLKTPLGVDLAFKLYKRDSAYIDIITDVGLQYLFNGNSYIKAFWVNTNTNLINIDTNTIKSTRRLPAMLDIDNTSFGLAFYYDNLDYKYNPRKGFETKLVASFSLKRVRKNNTIEEISDPLDSTFNFASLYDTIVPNTFQYRFLVEHSHFFQLLKWSTLMARFKGGVIISKDPIYDNETFRIGGNKLLRGFDEEALLATWYNVLSLEWRFLFGRNSYAYLFGDFAYIQKQTISSAAYSDFPIGFGVGVALETKVGIFALSYALGTQQGNPILFNNSKVHFGYVYSF
;
A
#
# COMPACT_ATOMS: atom_id res chain seq x y z
N MET A 1 5.58 -19.77 20.41
CA MET A 1 5.51 -19.34 21.81
C MET A 1 4.07 -19.50 22.25
N ILE A 2 3.78 -20.41 23.18
CA ILE A 2 2.42 -20.63 23.68
C ILE A 2 2.12 -19.45 24.62
N LYS A 3 1.18 -18.58 24.21
CA LYS A 3 0.64 -17.54 25.09
C LYS A 3 -0.01 -18.25 26.27
N LYS A 4 0.54 -18.12 27.47
CA LYS A 4 -0.16 -18.52 28.70
C LYS A 4 -0.80 -17.27 29.29
N VAL A 5 -2.05 -17.03 28.91
CA VAL A 5 -2.97 -16.27 29.76
C VAL A 5 -3.50 -17.30 30.75
N ALA A 6 -2.89 -17.35 31.93
CA ALA A 6 -3.31 -18.26 32.98
C ALA A 6 -4.34 -17.54 33.86
N PHE A 7 -5.57 -18.03 33.82
CA PHE A 7 -6.58 -17.72 34.82
C PHE A 7 -6.85 -19.02 35.56
N PHE A 8 -6.30 -19.16 36.76
CA PHE A 8 -6.63 -20.27 37.66
C PHE A 8 -7.86 -19.86 38.46
N LEU A 9 -9.03 -20.24 37.95
CA LEU A 9 -10.21 -20.38 38.79
C LEU A 9 -10.43 -21.87 38.94
N PHE A 10 -9.82 -22.44 39.98
CA PHE A 10 -10.17 -23.77 40.46
C PHE A 10 -11.56 -23.63 41.06
N ILE A 11 -12.60 -24.14 40.37
CA ILE A 11 -13.87 -24.64 40.94
C ILE A 11 -14.68 -25.27 39.79
N PHE A 12 -15.25 -26.45 40.10
CA PHE A 12 -15.95 -27.44 39.26
C PHE A 12 -15.13 -28.28 38.27
N TYR A 13 -14.57 -29.36 38.82
CA TYR A 13 -14.34 -30.63 38.11
C TYR A 13 -15.64 -31.12 37.46
N LEU A 14 -15.61 -31.37 36.14
CA LEU A 14 -16.54 -32.31 35.49
C LEU A 14 -16.04 -33.73 35.78
N PRO A 15 -16.85 -34.68 36.28
CA PRO A 15 -16.51 -36.08 36.18
C PRO A 15 -16.76 -36.52 34.74
N PHE A 16 -15.69 -36.64 33.96
CA PHE A 16 -15.71 -37.33 32.67
C PHE A 16 -15.71 -38.84 32.94
N LEU A 17 -16.84 -39.50 32.70
CA LEU A 17 -16.90 -40.93 32.44
C LEU A 17 -17.82 -41.14 31.24
N LEU A 18 -17.23 -41.41 30.08
CA LEU A 18 -17.66 -42.46 29.16
C LEU A 18 -16.65 -42.60 28.01
N SER A 19 -16.42 -43.87 27.67
CA SER A 19 -15.33 -44.39 26.86
C SER A 19 -15.32 -43.85 25.43
N ALA A 20 -14.13 -43.52 24.93
CA ALA A 20 -13.90 -43.26 23.52
C ALA A 20 -13.91 -44.59 22.75
N GLN A 21 -15.01 -44.90 22.06
CA GLN A 21 -15.01 -45.93 21.03
C GLN A 21 -14.73 -45.26 19.67
N LYS A 22 -13.60 -45.61 19.05
CA LYS A 22 -13.31 -45.29 17.65
C LYS A 22 -14.34 -45.98 16.77
N GLY A 23 -14.96 -45.24 15.86
CA GLY A 23 -15.78 -45.79 14.79
C GLY A 23 -15.58 -44.99 13.50
N ASP A 24 -14.78 -45.53 12.59
CA ASP A 24 -14.98 -45.32 11.16
C ASP A 24 -16.31 -45.97 10.80
N SER A 25 -17.29 -45.19 10.36
CA SER A 25 -18.32 -45.60 9.39
C SER A 25 -19.22 -44.41 9.06
N THR A 26 -19.27 -44.09 7.77
CA THR A 26 -20.26 -43.22 7.16
C THR A 26 -21.63 -43.88 7.23
N LEU A 27 -22.40 -43.55 8.26
CA LEU A 27 -23.85 -43.75 8.28
C LEU A 27 -24.49 -42.36 8.24
N THR A 28 -25.20 -42.06 7.16
CA THR A 28 -26.06 -40.89 7.04
C THR A 28 -27.21 -41.01 8.05
N THR A 29 -26.98 -40.54 9.27
CA THR A 29 -28.02 -40.39 10.30
C THR A 29 -28.96 -39.27 9.90
N ALA A 30 -30.27 -39.48 10.01
CA ALA A 30 -31.25 -38.42 9.85
C ALA A 30 -30.93 -37.27 10.83
N PRO A 31 -30.98 -35.99 10.40
CA PRO A 31 -30.59 -34.87 11.25
C PRO A 31 -31.45 -34.83 12.51
N GLY A 32 -30.77 -34.83 13.65
CA GLY A 32 -31.36 -34.73 14.98
C GLY A 32 -31.74 -33.30 15.37
N LEU A 33 -32.55 -33.17 16.42
CA LEU A 33 -32.95 -31.89 17.00
C LEU A 33 -32.36 -31.74 18.40
N LEU A 34 -31.65 -30.63 18.65
CA LEU A 34 -31.25 -30.20 19.99
C LEU A 34 -32.23 -29.14 20.49
N THR A 35 -32.96 -29.48 21.55
CA THR A 35 -33.90 -28.61 22.26
C THR A 35 -33.29 -28.10 23.56
N ILE A 36 -33.43 -26.80 23.81
CA ILE A 36 -32.94 -26.13 25.01
C ILE A 36 -34.10 -25.89 25.97
N GLN A 37 -33.96 -26.34 27.21
CA GLN A 37 -34.90 -26.08 28.29
C GLN A 37 -34.25 -25.24 29.38
N PRO A 38 -34.77 -24.04 29.70
CA PRO A 38 -34.23 -23.23 30.77
C PRO A 38 -34.78 -23.69 32.13
N LEU A 39 -33.92 -23.76 33.14
CA LEU A 39 -34.29 -24.17 34.51
C LEU A 39 -34.64 -22.98 35.40
N ASP A 40 -33.92 -21.87 35.27
CA ASP A 40 -33.93 -20.77 36.26
C ASP A 40 -34.24 -19.38 35.66
N LYS A 41 -34.20 -19.22 34.33
CA LYS A 41 -34.54 -17.96 33.63
C LYS A 41 -35.68 -18.16 32.65
N GLU A 42 -36.48 -17.10 32.45
CA GLU A 42 -37.60 -17.14 31.50
C GLU A 42 -37.16 -17.27 30.04
N LYS A 43 -38.04 -17.77 29.17
CA LYS A 43 -37.77 -17.87 27.72
C LYS A 43 -37.43 -16.52 27.07
N LYS A 44 -37.93 -15.41 27.62
CA LYS A 44 -37.62 -14.03 27.15
C LYS A 44 -36.12 -13.70 27.28
N PHE A 45 -35.46 -14.20 28.33
CA PHE A 45 -34.04 -13.98 28.58
C PHE A 45 -33.17 -14.58 27.45
N PHE A 46 -33.39 -15.84 27.10
CA PHE A 46 -32.65 -16.52 26.04
C PHE A 46 -32.84 -15.84 24.68
N LYS A 47 -34.05 -15.34 24.39
CA LYS A 47 -34.30 -14.53 23.17
C LYS A 47 -33.50 -13.23 23.16
N GLN A 48 -33.39 -12.52 24.28
CA GLN A 48 -32.56 -11.31 24.39
C GLN A 48 -31.07 -11.62 24.17
N GLN A 49 -30.61 -12.78 24.63
CA GLN A 49 -29.27 -13.28 24.35
C GLN A 49 -29.14 -13.88 22.93
N ARG A 50 -30.16 -13.82 22.07
CA ARG A 50 -30.15 -14.41 20.71
C ARG A 50 -29.85 -15.92 20.69
N ILE A 51 -30.17 -16.63 21.78
CA ILE A 51 -30.07 -18.09 21.88
C ILE A 51 -31.40 -18.67 21.39
N LYS A 52 -31.34 -19.60 20.45
CA LYS A 52 -32.53 -20.31 19.93
C LYS A 52 -32.89 -21.45 20.88
N PHE A 53 -34.13 -21.90 20.86
CA PHE A 53 -34.55 -23.07 21.63
C PHE A 53 -34.35 -24.38 20.89
N GLU A 54 -34.12 -24.33 19.59
CA GLU A 54 -34.00 -25.50 18.72
C GLU A 54 -32.85 -25.31 17.73
N TYR A 55 -32.02 -26.34 17.60
CA TYR A 55 -30.90 -26.42 16.67
C TYR A 55 -30.92 -27.76 15.93
N ARG A 56 -30.72 -27.73 14.62
CA ARG A 56 -30.51 -28.96 13.84
C ARG A 56 -29.07 -29.42 14.00
N VAL A 57 -28.88 -30.68 14.36
CA VAL A 57 -27.57 -31.30 14.65
C VAL A 57 -27.43 -32.61 13.87
N GLN A 58 -26.24 -32.93 13.40
CA GLN A 58 -25.96 -34.14 12.64
C GLN A 58 -25.45 -35.27 13.53
N ASP A 59 -24.67 -34.93 14.55
CA ASP A 59 -24.03 -35.87 15.47
C ASP A 59 -23.87 -35.29 16.89
N SER A 60 -23.43 -36.13 17.82
CA SER A 60 -23.18 -35.76 19.22
C SER A 60 -22.03 -34.75 19.39
N SER A 61 -21.06 -34.71 18.47
CA SER A 61 -19.97 -33.73 18.46
C SER A 61 -20.49 -32.32 18.18
N GLN A 62 -21.44 -32.19 17.25
CA GLN A 62 -22.12 -30.94 16.95
C GLN A 62 -23.00 -30.48 18.11
N VAL A 63 -23.67 -31.40 18.82
CA VAL A 63 -24.39 -31.09 20.07
C VAL A 63 -23.44 -30.50 21.11
N GLN A 64 -22.32 -31.18 21.40
CA GLN A 64 -21.33 -30.70 22.36
C GLN A 64 -20.77 -29.32 21.99
N LYS A 65 -20.44 -29.12 20.71
CA LYS A 65 -19.97 -27.82 20.21
C LYS A 65 -21.02 -26.73 20.39
N GLN A 66 -22.29 -27.01 20.07
CA GLN A 66 -23.37 -26.04 20.18
C GLN A 66 -23.64 -25.66 21.64
N LEU A 67 -23.67 -26.64 22.55
CA LEU A 67 -23.82 -26.40 23.99
C LEU A 67 -22.65 -25.57 24.53
N TYR A 68 -21.41 -25.90 24.13
CA TYR A 68 -20.23 -25.14 24.49
C TYR A 68 -20.28 -23.70 23.99
N ASP A 69 -20.70 -23.46 22.75
CA ASP A 69 -20.83 -22.12 22.18
C ASP A 69 -21.88 -21.28 22.92
N ILE A 70 -22.99 -21.90 23.35
CA ILE A 70 -24.05 -21.23 24.15
C ILE A 70 -23.54 -20.88 25.55
N LEU A 71 -22.90 -21.83 26.24
CA LEU A 71 -22.30 -21.56 27.56
C LEU A 71 -21.25 -20.45 27.47
N LYS A 72 -20.38 -20.50 26.47
CA LYS A 72 -19.37 -19.47 26.21
C LYS A 72 -20.00 -18.11 25.93
N GLN A 73 -21.17 -18.07 25.28
CA GLN A 73 -21.92 -16.85 25.08
C GLN A 73 -22.48 -16.31 26.40
N LEU A 74 -23.10 -17.15 27.23
CA LEU A 74 -23.65 -16.78 28.54
C LEU A 74 -22.55 -16.31 29.51
N HIS A 75 -21.43 -17.04 29.60
CA HIS A 75 -20.24 -16.63 30.34
C HIS A 75 -19.69 -15.29 29.83
N GLY A 76 -19.73 -15.09 28.50
CA GLY A 76 -19.37 -13.83 27.87
C GLY A 76 -20.32 -12.67 28.17
N SER A 77 -21.53 -12.94 28.65
CA SER A 77 -22.57 -11.98 29.04
C SER A 77 -22.68 -11.80 30.56
N ALA A 78 -21.65 -12.21 31.32
CA ALA A 78 -21.54 -12.11 32.78
C ALA A 78 -22.27 -13.18 33.62
N TYR A 79 -22.77 -14.27 33.02
CA TYR A 79 -23.42 -15.37 33.76
C TYR A 79 -22.44 -16.51 33.99
N LEU A 80 -21.51 -16.36 34.94
CA LEU A 80 -20.36 -17.29 35.09
C LEU A 80 -20.74 -18.69 35.57
N THR A 81 -21.84 -18.79 36.31
CA THR A 81 -22.38 -20.07 36.81
C THR A 81 -23.21 -20.81 35.76
N ALA A 82 -23.34 -20.27 34.55
CA ALA A 82 -24.14 -20.92 33.52
C ALA A 82 -23.56 -22.30 33.20
N SER A 83 -24.40 -23.32 33.23
CA SER A 83 -24.05 -24.72 33.02
C SER A 83 -25.18 -25.47 32.34
N VAL A 84 -24.84 -26.60 31.74
CA VAL A 84 -25.84 -27.60 31.34
C VAL A 84 -25.96 -28.54 32.53
N ASP A 85 -27.13 -28.54 33.15
CA ASP A 85 -27.41 -29.37 34.31
C ASP A 85 -27.59 -30.83 33.88
N THR A 86 -28.48 -31.05 32.93
CA THR A 86 -28.81 -32.40 32.44
C THR A 86 -28.95 -32.41 30.91
N LEU A 87 -28.42 -33.44 30.25
CA LEU A 87 -28.60 -33.70 28.82
C LEU A 87 -29.26 -35.07 28.63
N PHE A 88 -30.49 -35.06 28.12
CA PHE A 88 -31.18 -36.28 27.71
C PHE A 88 -31.02 -36.51 26.21
N GLN A 89 -30.85 -37.77 25.83
CA GLN A 89 -30.87 -38.21 24.44
C GLN A 89 -31.99 -39.24 24.27
N ASP A 90 -32.82 -39.03 23.27
CA ASP A 90 -33.85 -39.96 22.82
C ASP A 90 -33.71 -40.12 21.29
N GLU A 91 -33.23 -41.29 20.86
CA GLU A 91 -32.80 -41.56 19.48
C GLU A 91 -31.84 -40.47 18.94
N ASN A 92 -32.30 -39.65 18.00
CA ASN A 92 -31.57 -38.53 17.40
C ASN A 92 -31.95 -37.17 17.99
N ASN A 93 -32.86 -37.11 18.98
CA ASN A 93 -33.26 -35.88 19.65
C ASN A 93 -32.52 -35.71 20.98
N TYR A 94 -32.11 -34.48 21.26
CA TYR A 94 -31.36 -34.11 22.45
C TYR A 94 -32.10 -33.01 23.20
N THR A 95 -32.29 -33.17 24.51
CA THR A 95 -32.88 -32.13 25.37
C THR A 95 -31.87 -31.71 26.42
N ALA A 96 -31.41 -30.46 26.36
CA ALA A 96 -30.45 -29.89 27.28
C ALA A 96 -31.13 -28.93 28.26
N TYR A 97 -31.01 -29.21 29.55
CA TYR A 97 -31.49 -28.35 30.63
C TYR A 97 -30.37 -27.38 31.05
N PHE A 98 -30.62 -26.08 30.90
CA PHE A 98 -29.66 -25.03 31.19
C PHE A 98 -30.01 -24.33 32.50
N PHE A 99 -29.02 -24.26 33.39
CA PHE A 99 -29.00 -23.35 34.52
C PHE A 99 -28.12 -22.16 34.14
N VAL A 100 -28.62 -20.93 34.27
CA VAL A 100 -27.88 -19.71 33.90
C VAL A 100 -27.22 -19.07 35.12
N GLY A 101 -27.95 -19.01 36.22
CA GLY A 101 -27.58 -18.33 37.46
C GLY A 101 -27.66 -16.79 37.39
N GLU A 102 -27.11 -16.15 38.41
CA GLU A 102 -27.11 -14.69 38.52
C GLU A 102 -26.04 -14.03 37.66
N ARG A 103 -26.29 -12.75 37.36
CA ARG A 103 -25.35 -11.94 36.60
C ARG A 103 -24.27 -11.42 37.54
N TYR A 104 -23.02 -11.70 37.21
CA TYR A 104 -21.88 -11.25 37.99
C TYR A 104 -21.52 -9.80 37.64
N GLU A 105 -21.16 -9.02 38.67
CA GLU A 105 -20.68 -7.66 38.56
C GLU A 105 -19.29 -7.54 39.19
N TRP A 106 -18.54 -6.54 38.77
CA TRP A 106 -17.30 -6.15 39.41
C TRP A 106 -17.60 -5.36 40.69
N ALA A 107 -17.20 -5.90 41.84
CA ALA A 107 -17.03 -5.11 43.05
C ALA A 107 -15.84 -4.15 42.85
N SER A 108 -14.71 -4.69 42.38
CA SER A 108 -13.54 -3.91 41.99
C SER A 108 -12.52 -4.71 41.19
N LEU A 109 -11.85 -4.05 40.24
CA LEU A 109 -10.59 -4.52 39.68
C LEU A 109 -9.51 -3.48 40.00
N THR A 110 -8.61 -3.84 40.90
CA THR A 110 -7.56 -2.93 41.40
C THR A 110 -6.18 -3.35 40.96
N ASN A 111 -5.23 -2.43 41.06
CA ASN A 111 -3.83 -2.72 40.81
C ASN A 111 -3.21 -3.59 41.92
N GLY A 112 -2.62 -4.72 41.54
CA GLY A 112 -1.83 -5.56 42.44
C GLY A 112 -0.38 -5.09 42.55
N ASN A 113 0.38 -5.21 41.45
CA ASN A 113 1.79 -4.83 41.41
C ASN A 113 2.20 -4.10 40.12
N VAL A 114 1.26 -3.73 39.25
CA VAL A 114 1.55 -3.12 37.95
C VAL A 114 2.03 -1.69 38.15
N ALA A 115 3.21 -1.35 37.61
CA ALA A 115 3.74 -0.01 37.79
C ALA A 115 2.84 1.03 37.09
N PRO A 116 2.64 2.24 37.68
CA PRO A 116 1.69 3.23 37.18
C PRO A 116 1.90 3.62 35.71
N ALA A 117 3.15 3.68 35.25
CA ALA A 117 3.48 3.98 33.84
C ALA A 117 2.86 2.97 32.87
N PHE A 118 2.84 1.67 33.21
CA PHE A 118 2.25 0.63 32.36
C PHE A 118 0.72 0.72 32.33
N LEU A 119 0.10 0.98 33.48
CA LEU A 119 -1.36 1.16 33.60
C LEU A 119 -1.83 2.38 32.80
N SER A 120 -1.11 3.51 32.94
CA SER A 120 -1.39 4.71 32.17
C SER A 120 -1.25 4.47 30.67
N ALA A 121 -0.24 3.70 30.24
CA ALA A 121 0.01 3.44 28.82
C ALA A 121 -1.07 2.57 28.16
N ILE A 122 -1.74 1.70 28.92
CA ILE A 122 -2.88 0.90 28.43
C ILE A 122 -4.24 1.55 28.70
N GLY A 123 -4.26 2.71 29.36
CA GLY A 123 -5.48 3.44 29.73
C GLY A 123 -6.29 2.80 30.85
N PHE A 124 -5.68 1.96 31.70
CA PHE A 124 -6.37 1.33 32.82
C PHE A 124 -6.69 2.37 33.90
N ARG A 125 -7.94 2.35 34.39
CA ARG A 125 -8.41 3.16 35.52
C ARG A 125 -9.37 2.31 36.35
N GLU A 126 -9.09 2.18 37.65
CA GLU A 126 -9.88 1.30 38.55
C GLU A 126 -11.37 1.64 38.55
N ARG A 127 -11.71 2.95 38.54
CA ARG A 127 -13.09 3.44 38.48
C ARG A 127 -13.94 2.92 37.31
N LEU A 128 -13.31 2.42 36.24
CA LEU A 128 -14.02 1.87 35.08
C LEU A 128 -14.51 0.43 35.33
N TYR A 129 -14.08 -0.18 36.44
CA TYR A 129 -14.36 -1.56 36.82
C TYR A 129 -14.96 -1.65 38.23
N THR A 130 -15.59 -0.57 38.71
CA THR A 130 -16.30 -0.55 40.00
C THR A 130 -17.79 -0.49 39.71
N ASN A 131 -18.58 -1.42 40.26
CA ASN A 131 -20.03 -1.53 40.07
C ASN A 131 -20.43 -1.60 38.59
N GLN A 132 -19.69 -2.39 37.81
CA GLN A 132 -19.95 -2.62 36.39
C GLN A 132 -20.16 -4.12 36.15
N PRO A 133 -20.95 -4.54 35.15
CA PRO A 133 -21.10 -5.96 34.83
C PRO A 133 -19.76 -6.64 34.51
N PHE A 134 -19.57 -7.87 34.99
CA PHE A 134 -18.34 -8.62 34.76
C PHE A 134 -18.32 -9.23 33.36
N TYR A 135 -17.54 -8.67 32.44
CA TYR A 135 -17.33 -9.27 31.13
C TYR A 135 -15.94 -9.91 31.03
N TYR A 136 -15.90 -11.25 30.99
CA TYR A 136 -14.65 -12.00 30.85
C TYR A 136 -13.81 -11.56 29.63
N LYS A 137 -14.47 -11.19 28.51
CA LYS A 137 -13.77 -10.72 27.31
C LYS A 137 -13.00 -9.41 27.55
N GLU A 138 -13.51 -8.52 28.40
CA GLU A 138 -12.86 -7.25 28.72
C GLU A 138 -11.59 -7.47 29.54
N VAL A 139 -11.64 -8.44 30.46
CA VAL A 139 -10.47 -8.89 31.23
C VAL A 139 -9.37 -9.41 30.32
N VAL A 140 -9.71 -10.33 29.42
CA VAL A 140 -8.74 -10.90 28.48
C VAL A 140 -8.15 -9.79 27.60
N GLN A 141 -8.97 -8.86 27.12
CA GLN A 141 -8.50 -7.70 26.36
C GLN A 141 -7.56 -6.80 27.17
N LEU A 142 -7.85 -6.57 28.46
CA LEU A 142 -6.97 -5.80 29.34
C LEU A 142 -5.62 -6.51 29.53
N GLN A 143 -5.63 -7.81 29.83
CA GLN A 143 -4.42 -8.61 29.97
C GLN A 143 -3.61 -8.62 28.67
N GLU A 144 -4.27 -8.80 27.51
CA GLU A 144 -3.61 -8.77 26.20
C GLU A 144 -3.04 -7.39 25.88
N LYS A 145 -3.71 -6.29 26.24
CA LYS A 145 -3.19 -4.92 26.08
C LYS A 145 -1.91 -4.72 26.89
N LEU A 146 -1.92 -5.11 28.17
CA LEU A 146 -0.76 -4.99 29.05
C LEU A 146 0.41 -5.87 28.57
N LEU A 147 0.12 -7.13 28.24
CA LEU A 147 1.10 -8.06 27.70
C LEU A 147 1.72 -7.54 26.39
N THR A 148 0.87 -7.10 25.45
CA THR A 148 1.33 -6.53 24.18
C THR A 148 2.18 -5.28 24.39
N TYR A 149 1.85 -4.44 25.38
CA TYR A 149 2.69 -3.29 25.71
C TYR A 149 4.08 -3.75 26.18
N LEU A 150 4.15 -4.70 27.13
CA LEU A 150 5.39 -5.22 27.69
C LEU A 150 6.27 -5.90 26.62
N GLU A 151 5.69 -6.76 25.77
CA GLU A 151 6.36 -7.42 24.64
C GLU A 151 7.02 -6.42 23.67
N ASN A 152 6.46 -5.20 23.57
CA ASN A 152 6.96 -4.14 22.70
C ASN A 152 7.94 -3.18 23.38
N HIS A 153 8.19 -3.35 24.68
CA HIS A 153 9.12 -2.54 25.47
C HIS A 153 10.22 -3.40 26.10
N GLY A 154 10.61 -4.49 25.43
CA GLY A 154 11.76 -5.31 25.82
C GLY A 154 11.44 -6.52 26.71
N TYR A 155 10.16 -6.82 27.00
CA TYR A 155 9.78 -7.92 27.90
C TYR A 155 8.99 -9.02 27.18
N PRO A 156 9.63 -9.84 26.31
CA PRO A 156 8.94 -10.88 25.54
C PRO A 156 8.44 -12.05 26.41
N PHE A 157 8.99 -12.22 27.61
CA PHE A 157 8.61 -13.28 28.55
C PHE A 157 7.69 -12.77 29.65
N ALA A 158 7.08 -11.59 29.46
CA ALA A 158 6.15 -11.04 30.43
C ALA A 158 4.94 -11.96 30.63
N GLN A 159 4.44 -12.00 31.85
CA GLN A 159 3.21 -12.69 32.21
C GLN A 159 2.27 -11.68 32.85
N VAL A 160 0.99 -11.77 32.51
CA VAL A 160 -0.07 -10.95 33.08
C VAL A 160 -1.17 -11.88 33.53
N TYR A 161 -1.58 -11.74 34.78
CA TYR A 161 -2.59 -12.59 35.40
C TYR A 161 -3.45 -11.78 36.35
N ILE A 162 -4.58 -12.37 36.72
CA ILE A 162 -5.43 -11.86 37.79
C ILE A 162 -5.28 -12.80 38.97
N ASP A 163 -5.19 -12.22 40.15
CA ASP A 163 -5.10 -12.94 41.41
C ASP A 163 -5.88 -12.18 42.50
N SER A 164 -5.88 -12.70 43.73
CA SER A 164 -6.64 -12.17 44.86
C SER A 164 -8.13 -12.08 44.54
N VAL A 165 -8.65 -13.05 43.78
CA VAL A 165 -10.06 -13.11 43.39
C VAL A 165 -10.91 -13.42 44.62
N ARG A 166 -11.87 -12.56 44.91
CA ARG A 166 -12.91 -12.77 45.93
C ARG A 166 -14.25 -12.72 45.25
N ILE A 167 -15.11 -13.66 45.58
CA ILE A 167 -16.46 -13.75 45.06
C ILE A 167 -17.39 -13.74 46.27
N GLU A 168 -18.21 -12.71 46.37
CA GLU A 168 -19.22 -12.56 47.42
C GLU A 168 -20.57 -12.33 46.73
N ALA A 169 -21.50 -13.26 46.93
CA ALA A 169 -22.77 -13.32 46.20
C ALA A 169 -22.58 -13.31 44.67
N SER A 170 -22.91 -12.21 44.00
CA SER A 170 -22.74 -12.01 42.54
C SER A 170 -21.73 -10.91 42.22
N GLU A 171 -20.88 -10.55 43.17
CA GLU A 171 -19.83 -9.55 43.00
C GLU A 171 -18.44 -10.19 42.99
N ILE A 172 -17.58 -9.70 42.09
CA ILE A 172 -16.21 -10.16 41.92
C ILE A 172 -15.26 -9.01 42.26
N ALA A 173 -14.37 -9.23 43.23
CA ALA A 173 -13.22 -8.37 43.46
C ALA A 173 -11.96 -9.09 42.99
N ALA A 174 -11.08 -8.42 42.27
CA ALA A 174 -9.79 -9.01 41.88
C ALA A 174 -8.69 -7.97 41.71
N LYS A 175 -7.45 -8.45 41.64
CA LYS A 175 -6.27 -7.63 41.42
C LYS A 175 -5.52 -8.06 40.16
N ILE A 176 -5.09 -7.10 39.36
CA ILE A 176 -4.23 -7.38 38.20
C ILE A 176 -2.77 -7.37 38.62
N TYR A 177 -2.05 -8.42 38.22
CA TYR A 177 -0.62 -8.57 38.46
C TYR A 177 0.14 -8.81 37.16
N PHE A 178 1.44 -8.51 37.19
CA PHE A 178 2.35 -8.88 36.11
C PHE A 178 3.72 -9.29 36.64
N GLU A 179 4.38 -10.12 35.84
CA GLU A 179 5.78 -10.45 35.97
C GLU A 179 6.48 -10.03 34.68
N LYS A 180 7.44 -9.10 34.79
CA LYS A 180 8.14 -8.56 33.62
C LYS A 180 8.98 -9.62 32.89
N GLY A 181 9.56 -10.57 33.63
CA GLY A 181 10.66 -11.37 33.12
C GLY A 181 11.91 -10.54 32.80
N PRO A 182 12.92 -11.11 32.13
CA PRO A 182 14.14 -10.41 31.79
C PRO A 182 13.92 -9.35 30.70
N LEU A 183 14.62 -8.22 30.82
CA LEU A 183 14.72 -7.22 29.75
C LEU A 183 15.62 -7.75 28.62
N ILE A 184 15.09 -7.76 27.40
CA ILE A 184 15.75 -8.30 26.21
C ILE A 184 16.07 -7.20 25.20
N PHE A 185 17.28 -7.27 24.65
CA PHE A 185 17.75 -6.41 23.55
C PHE A 185 17.90 -7.23 22.27
N PHE A 186 17.76 -6.62 21.11
CA PHE A 186 18.09 -7.27 19.84
C PHE A 186 19.60 -7.48 19.71
N ASP A 187 20.00 -8.67 19.24
CA ASP A 187 21.37 -8.90 18.79
C ASP A 187 21.54 -8.56 17.30
N ALA A 188 22.74 -8.75 16.77
CA ALA A 188 23.00 -8.68 15.35
C ALA A 188 22.13 -9.66 14.55
N LEU A 189 21.65 -9.21 13.39
CA LEU A 189 20.85 -10.05 12.49
C LEU A 189 21.69 -11.19 11.93
N LYS A 190 21.14 -12.40 11.97
CA LYS A 190 21.78 -13.58 11.39
C LYS A 190 21.13 -13.93 10.06
N ILE A 191 21.85 -13.65 8.98
CA ILE A 191 21.37 -13.85 7.62
C ILE A 191 21.94 -15.16 7.06
N LYS A 192 21.06 -16.15 6.87
CA LYS A 192 21.35 -17.37 6.12
C LYS A 192 20.88 -17.18 4.69
N GLY A 193 21.83 -17.11 3.77
CA GLY A 193 21.59 -16.81 2.37
C GLY A 193 21.76 -18.00 1.44
N ARG A 194 20.87 -18.15 0.45
CA ARG A 194 21.06 -19.05 -0.71
C ARG A 194 21.07 -18.23 -2.01
N SER A 195 22.04 -18.48 -2.89
CA SER A 195 22.07 -17.92 -4.25
C SER A 195 21.41 -18.90 -5.24
N ARG A 196 20.60 -18.38 -6.17
CA ARG A 196 19.82 -19.17 -7.14
C ARG A 196 20.67 -19.94 -8.17
N ASN A 197 21.92 -19.54 -8.42
CA ASN A 197 22.82 -20.21 -9.38
C ASN A 197 24.01 -20.89 -8.66
N PRO A 198 23.91 -22.20 -8.34
CA PRO A 198 25.00 -22.99 -7.76
C PRO A 198 25.99 -23.56 -8.79
N LYS A 199 25.94 -23.14 -10.08
CA LYS A 199 26.82 -23.67 -11.17
C LYS A 199 28.35 -23.52 -10.95
N ARG A 200 28.80 -23.03 -9.80
CA ARG A 200 30.16 -23.23 -9.29
C ARG A 200 30.05 -23.90 -7.92
N GLN A 201 30.06 -25.23 -7.91
CA GLN A 201 29.89 -26.07 -6.70
C GLN A 201 30.87 -25.72 -5.56
N ASN A 202 31.98 -25.03 -5.83
CA ASN A 202 33.01 -24.72 -4.83
C ASN A 202 32.96 -23.31 -4.21
N LYS A 203 31.98 -22.44 -4.54
CA LYS A 203 31.80 -21.16 -3.83
C LYS A 203 30.33 -20.95 -3.46
N LYS A 204 30.00 -21.16 -2.18
CA LYS A 204 28.73 -20.71 -1.56
C LYS A 204 28.56 -19.21 -1.82
N LYS A 205 27.93 -18.82 -2.93
CA LYS A 205 27.55 -17.42 -3.17
C LYS A 205 26.49 -17.06 -2.13
N LYS A 206 26.88 -16.22 -1.17
CA LYS A 206 25.97 -15.62 -0.19
C LYS A 206 24.92 -14.77 -0.91
N VAL A 207 23.70 -14.73 -0.36
CA VAL A 207 22.64 -13.82 -0.77
C VAL A 207 23.19 -12.38 -0.86
N ARG A 208 22.83 -11.63 -1.90
CA ARG A 208 23.34 -10.28 -2.12
C ARG A 208 22.57 -9.28 -1.27
N ILE A 209 22.85 -9.27 0.03
CA ILE A 209 22.28 -8.30 0.95
C ILE A 209 23.25 -7.95 2.08
N THR A 210 23.31 -6.67 2.43
CA THR A 210 24.10 -6.18 3.55
C THR A 210 23.30 -6.24 4.86
N PRO A 211 23.90 -6.70 5.97
CA PRO A 211 23.22 -6.70 7.28
C PRO A 211 22.78 -5.31 7.74
N GLY A 212 23.55 -4.27 7.42
CA GLY A 212 23.24 -2.88 7.79
C GLY A 212 21.97 -2.35 7.10
N PHE A 213 21.79 -2.65 5.81
CA PHE A 213 20.55 -2.35 5.10
C PHE A 213 19.38 -3.10 5.74
N MET A 214 19.50 -4.42 5.95
CA MET A 214 18.42 -5.22 6.52
C MET A 214 18.03 -4.78 7.94
N ALA A 215 19.01 -4.45 8.78
CA ALA A 215 18.76 -3.93 10.11
C ALA A 215 17.96 -2.62 10.08
N SER A 216 18.29 -1.75 9.13
CA SER A 216 17.60 -0.47 8.95
C SER A 216 16.20 -0.65 8.38
N TYR A 217 16.07 -1.46 7.32
CA TYR A 217 14.79 -1.77 6.65
C TYR A 217 13.79 -2.48 7.57
N LEU A 218 14.25 -3.42 8.39
CA LEU A 218 13.40 -4.11 9.36
C LEU A 218 13.14 -3.28 10.61
N GLY A 219 13.93 -2.23 10.86
CA GLY A 219 13.90 -1.46 12.11
C GLY A 219 14.48 -2.24 13.30
N ILE A 220 15.23 -3.31 13.05
CA ILE A 220 15.79 -4.22 14.07
C ILE A 220 17.29 -4.00 14.09
N ARG A 221 17.77 -3.30 15.12
CA ARG A 221 19.17 -2.92 15.28
C ARG A 221 19.73 -3.54 16.55
N LYS A 222 21.01 -3.89 16.51
CA LYS A 222 21.74 -4.38 17.67
C LYS A 222 21.61 -3.38 18.83
N ASP A 223 21.46 -3.92 20.05
CA ASP A 223 21.40 -3.20 21.32
C ASP A 223 20.17 -2.28 21.48
N LYS A 224 19.17 -2.38 20.58
CA LYS A 224 17.85 -1.78 20.79
C LYS A 224 16.93 -2.72 21.56
N LEU A 225 15.97 -2.16 22.30
CA LEU A 225 14.96 -2.93 23.01
C LEU A 225 14.19 -3.86 22.06
N TYR A 226 13.93 -5.08 22.53
CA TYR A 226 13.12 -6.03 21.81
C TYR A 226 11.69 -5.51 21.60
N SER A 227 11.15 -5.75 20.40
CA SER A 227 9.73 -5.50 20.10
C SER A 227 9.14 -6.65 19.28
N GLU A 228 8.18 -7.35 19.86
CA GLU A 228 7.44 -8.43 19.21
C GLU A 228 6.70 -7.93 17.96
N LYS A 229 6.17 -6.70 17.98
CA LYS A 229 5.51 -6.07 16.83
C LYS A 229 6.44 -5.93 15.63
N LEU A 230 7.73 -5.64 15.84
CA LEU A 230 8.70 -5.59 14.75
C LEU A 230 8.95 -6.99 14.19
N VAL A 231 9.16 -7.99 15.05
CA VAL A 231 9.40 -9.39 14.66
C VAL A 231 8.23 -9.94 13.84
N LYS A 232 6.99 -9.75 14.29
CA LYS A 232 5.77 -10.18 13.57
C LYS A 232 5.67 -9.58 12.17
N LYS A 233 6.24 -8.40 11.92
CA LYS A 233 6.23 -7.72 10.61
C LYS A 233 7.36 -8.16 9.67
N VAL A 234 8.39 -8.85 10.16
CA VAL A 234 9.60 -9.19 9.40
C VAL A 234 9.27 -9.95 8.12
N GLN A 235 8.45 -11.00 8.21
CA GLN A 235 8.09 -11.82 7.06
C GLN A 235 7.43 -10.99 5.95
N ASN A 236 6.43 -10.18 6.32
CA ASN A 236 5.69 -9.34 5.37
C ASN A 236 6.60 -8.27 4.75
N ARG A 237 7.48 -7.66 5.55
CA ARG A 237 8.47 -6.68 5.05
C ARG A 237 9.45 -7.28 4.05
N ILE A 238 9.97 -8.47 4.32
CA ILE A 238 10.87 -9.15 3.37
C ILE A 238 10.11 -9.52 2.08
N ASN A 239 8.89 -10.04 2.20
CA ASN A 239 8.05 -10.37 1.05
C ASN A 239 7.69 -9.14 0.17
N ALA A 240 7.73 -7.93 0.75
CA ALA A 240 7.53 -6.69 0.02
C ALA A 240 8.77 -6.26 -0.81
N LEU A 241 9.96 -6.81 -0.53
CA LEU A 241 11.17 -6.54 -1.31
C LEU A 241 11.10 -7.27 -2.65
N ARG A 242 11.42 -6.55 -3.73
CA ARG A 242 11.38 -7.05 -5.11
C ARG A 242 12.47 -8.08 -5.42
N TYR A 243 13.58 -7.99 -4.69
CA TYR A 243 14.84 -8.68 -4.97
C TYR A 243 15.17 -9.78 -3.96
N LEU A 244 14.27 -10.07 -3.01
CA LEU A 244 14.45 -11.11 -2.00
C LEU A 244 13.17 -11.92 -1.81
N ASN A 245 13.33 -13.19 -1.49
CA ASN A 245 12.28 -14.06 -0.98
C ASN A 245 12.77 -14.74 0.30
N ASN A 246 11.83 -15.10 1.18
CA ASN A 246 12.12 -16.04 2.27
C ASN A 246 11.99 -17.47 1.76
N TYR A 247 13.01 -18.31 1.98
CA TYR A 247 12.93 -19.75 1.71
C TYR A 247 12.54 -20.56 2.95
N GLN A 248 12.51 -19.91 4.12
CA GLN A 248 12.06 -20.48 5.39
C GLN A 248 11.54 -19.35 6.29
N THR A 249 10.57 -19.65 7.17
CA THR A 249 10.01 -18.68 8.13
C THR A 249 11.10 -18.19 9.09
N PRO A 250 11.31 -16.86 9.22
CA PRO A 250 12.18 -16.27 10.21
C PRO A 250 11.76 -16.64 11.64
N TYR A 251 12.74 -16.82 12.52
CA TYR A 251 12.49 -17.06 13.94
C TYR A 251 13.51 -16.32 14.81
N VAL A 252 13.16 -16.12 16.08
CA VAL A 252 14.00 -15.48 17.08
C VAL A 252 14.52 -16.54 18.05
N ILE A 253 15.81 -16.49 18.36
CA ILE A 253 16.41 -17.25 19.45
C ILE A 253 16.74 -16.27 20.57
N PHE A 254 16.37 -16.59 21.81
CA PHE A 254 16.74 -15.80 22.98
C PHE A 254 17.93 -16.46 23.70
N ARG A 255 19.02 -15.72 23.92
CA ARG A 255 20.23 -16.14 24.67
C ARG A 255 20.84 -14.94 25.36
N ASP A 256 21.29 -15.09 26.61
CA ASP A 256 22.06 -14.07 27.34
C ASP A 256 21.42 -12.66 27.31
N ARG A 257 20.10 -12.59 27.56
CA ARG A 257 19.29 -11.36 27.48
C ARG A 257 19.24 -10.69 26.10
N LYS A 258 19.59 -11.43 25.05
CA LYS A 258 19.55 -10.98 23.66
C LYS A 258 18.61 -11.81 22.81
N ALA A 259 18.04 -11.17 21.80
CA ALA A 259 17.19 -11.76 20.78
C ALA A 259 17.93 -11.79 19.43
N GLU A 260 18.37 -12.98 19.02
CA GLU A 260 18.99 -13.22 17.71
C GLU A 260 17.91 -13.53 16.66
N LEU A 261 17.65 -12.61 15.74
CA LEU A 261 16.73 -12.83 14.62
C LEU A 261 17.43 -13.56 13.48
N ASN A 262 16.93 -14.76 13.17
CA ASN A 262 17.43 -15.62 12.09
C ASN A 262 16.60 -15.41 10.82
N LEU A 263 17.24 -14.91 9.76
CA LEU A 263 16.65 -14.64 8.45
C LEU A 263 17.12 -15.66 7.41
N PHE A 264 16.20 -16.13 6.56
CA PHE A 264 16.44 -17.16 5.56
C PHE A 264 16.13 -16.63 4.15
N LEU A 265 17.11 -15.96 3.57
CA LEU A 265 16.92 -15.13 2.38
C LEU A 265 17.46 -15.80 1.11
N MET A 266 16.71 -15.67 0.03
CA MET A 266 17.12 -16.07 -1.33
C MET A 266 16.96 -14.90 -2.28
N ASP A 267 17.96 -14.70 -3.15
CA ASP A 267 17.92 -13.64 -4.17
C ASP A 267 16.79 -13.89 -5.19
N ARG A 268 16.10 -12.81 -5.57
CA ARG A 268 15.07 -12.81 -6.61
C ARG A 268 15.48 -11.89 -7.77
N PRO A 269 15.43 -12.40 -9.02
CA PRO A 269 15.44 -11.60 -10.23
C PRO A 269 14.54 -10.37 -10.13
N SER A 270 15.09 -9.19 -10.35
CA SER A 270 14.39 -7.93 -10.10
C SER A 270 14.95 -6.74 -10.84
N SER A 271 16.17 -6.85 -11.38
CA SER A 271 16.70 -5.82 -12.27
C SER A 271 16.13 -6.03 -13.67
N LYS A 272 16.00 -4.95 -14.42
CA LYS A 272 15.49 -4.92 -15.80
C LYS A 272 16.51 -4.26 -16.71
N ILE A 273 16.72 -4.83 -17.89
CA ILE A 273 17.48 -4.28 -19.01
C ILE A 273 16.65 -4.64 -20.23
N ASP A 274 16.16 -3.62 -20.91
CA ASP A 274 15.26 -3.72 -22.05
C ASP A 274 15.74 -2.70 -23.08
N VAL A 275 16.11 -3.18 -24.25
CA VAL A 275 16.71 -2.37 -25.31
C VAL A 275 16.01 -2.73 -26.61
N LEU A 276 15.38 -1.73 -27.20
CA LEU A 276 14.71 -1.81 -28.49
C LEU A 276 15.19 -0.63 -29.33
N LEU A 277 15.80 -0.91 -30.49
CA LEU A 277 16.24 0.12 -31.43
C LEU A 277 15.49 -0.07 -32.75
N GLY A 278 15.07 1.03 -33.35
CA GLY A 278 14.35 1.09 -34.61
C GLY A 278 15.01 2.08 -35.56
N PHE A 279 14.99 1.75 -36.84
CA PHE A 279 15.43 2.63 -37.91
C PHE A 279 14.24 2.88 -38.83
N LEU A 280 13.85 4.14 -38.97
CA LEU A 280 12.77 4.56 -39.86
C LEU A 280 13.40 5.26 -41.08
N PRO A 281 13.25 4.73 -42.29
CA PRO A 281 13.64 5.45 -43.49
C PRO A 281 12.67 6.61 -43.70
N THR A 282 13.19 7.83 -43.69
CA THR A 282 12.47 9.06 -44.03
C THR A 282 13.07 9.68 -45.28
N LYS A 283 12.30 10.46 -46.02
CA LYS A 283 12.83 11.25 -47.14
C LYS A 283 12.98 12.69 -46.67
N ASP A 284 14.14 13.26 -46.90
CA ASP A 284 14.35 14.69 -46.69
C ASP A 284 13.38 15.46 -47.61
N ALA A 285 12.57 16.32 -47.01
CA ALA A 285 11.52 17.04 -47.73
C ALA A 285 12.07 18.07 -48.74
N VAL A 286 13.33 18.49 -48.58
CA VAL A 286 13.99 19.51 -49.41
C VAL A 286 14.90 18.87 -50.45
N THR A 287 15.71 17.88 -50.05
CA THR A 287 16.71 17.27 -50.95
C THR A 287 16.23 15.97 -51.62
N GLY A 288 15.10 15.40 -51.17
CA GLY A 288 14.58 14.12 -51.65
C GLY A 288 15.46 12.91 -51.29
N GLN A 289 16.59 13.14 -50.61
CA GLN A 289 17.52 12.09 -50.21
C GLN A 289 16.95 11.25 -49.08
N GLN A 290 17.30 9.96 -49.09
CA GLN A 290 16.89 9.04 -48.05
C GLN A 290 17.68 9.32 -46.77
N LYS A 291 16.98 9.76 -45.73
CA LYS A 291 17.47 9.92 -44.38
C LYS A 291 17.03 8.73 -43.53
N PHE A 292 17.83 8.36 -42.54
CA PHE A 292 17.43 7.37 -41.55
C PHE A 292 17.25 8.07 -40.22
N ASP A 293 16.02 8.04 -39.71
CA ASP A 293 15.73 8.51 -38.38
C ASP A 293 15.77 7.35 -37.38
N PHE A 294 16.34 7.63 -36.22
CA PHE A 294 16.53 6.66 -35.16
C PHE A 294 15.39 6.76 -34.14
N THR A 295 14.76 5.63 -33.84
CA THR A 295 13.81 5.49 -32.73
C THR A 295 14.30 4.40 -31.79
N GLY A 296 13.86 4.43 -30.54
CA GLY A 296 14.27 3.39 -29.62
C GLY A 296 13.79 3.59 -28.20
N ASN A 297 14.02 2.57 -27.39
CA ASN A 297 13.74 2.52 -25.97
C ASN A 297 14.86 1.73 -25.29
N ILE A 298 15.52 2.35 -24.33
CA ILE A 298 16.53 1.75 -23.45
C ILE A 298 16.00 1.93 -22.03
N ASP A 299 15.69 0.86 -21.33
CA ASP A 299 15.21 0.85 -19.95
C ASP A 299 16.06 -0.10 -19.11
N ILE A 300 16.96 0.50 -18.33
CA ILE A 300 17.86 -0.17 -17.40
C ILE A 300 17.42 0.23 -15.99
N ASP A 301 16.85 -0.71 -15.23
CA ASP A 301 16.46 -0.52 -13.84
C ASP A 301 17.18 -1.55 -12.95
N LEU A 302 18.27 -1.12 -12.34
CA LEU A 302 19.07 -1.94 -11.43
C LEU A 302 18.54 -1.78 -10.00
N ILE A 303 17.94 -2.84 -9.49
CA ILE A 303 17.39 -2.90 -8.13
C ILE A 303 18.35 -3.65 -7.22
N ASN A 304 18.70 -3.04 -6.08
CA ASN A 304 19.62 -3.59 -5.10
C ASN A 304 21.03 -3.94 -5.66
N PRO A 305 21.69 -3.03 -6.41
CA PRO A 305 23.06 -3.27 -6.83
C PRO A 305 23.94 -3.45 -5.59
N LEU A 306 24.80 -4.47 -5.64
CA LEU A 306 25.73 -4.85 -4.57
C LEU A 306 25.07 -5.18 -3.20
N GLY A 307 23.76 -5.39 -3.12
CA GLY A 307 23.09 -5.78 -1.87
C GLY A 307 22.82 -4.64 -0.89
N THR A 308 22.76 -3.40 -1.38
CA THR A 308 22.64 -2.18 -0.55
C THR A 308 21.23 -1.60 -0.47
N GLY A 309 20.26 -2.18 -1.18
CA GLY A 309 18.90 -1.65 -1.34
C GLY A 309 18.80 -0.43 -2.28
N LYS A 310 19.93 0.05 -2.81
CA LYS A 310 19.97 1.16 -3.77
C LYS A 310 19.19 0.84 -5.05
N ARG A 311 18.83 1.87 -5.81
CA ARG A 311 18.24 1.74 -7.14
C ARG A 311 18.95 2.68 -8.10
N LEU A 312 19.32 2.17 -9.26
CA LEU A 312 19.86 2.96 -10.37
C LEU A 312 18.95 2.72 -11.57
N GLN A 313 18.33 3.77 -12.08
CA GLN A 313 17.46 3.71 -13.23
C GLN A 313 18.01 4.64 -14.32
N PHE A 314 18.17 4.09 -15.52
CA PHE A 314 18.42 4.82 -16.75
C PHE A 314 17.31 4.43 -17.72
N LYS A 315 16.52 5.39 -18.16
CA LYS A 315 15.49 5.18 -19.15
C LYS A 315 15.62 6.24 -20.24
N TRP A 316 15.73 5.83 -21.49
CA TRP A 316 15.67 6.70 -22.64
C TRP A 316 14.64 6.13 -23.61
N GLN A 317 13.72 6.94 -24.10
CA GLN A 317 12.76 6.52 -25.12
C GLN A 317 12.52 7.63 -26.13
N GLN A 318 12.35 7.22 -27.39
CA GLN A 318 11.93 8.05 -28.50
C GLN A 318 10.90 7.25 -29.30
N LEU A 319 9.62 7.45 -28.97
CA LEU A 319 8.49 6.68 -29.52
C LEU A 319 7.98 7.26 -30.85
N SER A 320 8.11 8.57 -31.04
CA SER A 320 7.81 9.29 -32.28
C SER A 320 9.01 10.16 -32.67
N LEU A 321 9.07 10.54 -33.94
CA LEU A 321 10.10 11.45 -34.43
C LEU A 321 10.00 12.79 -33.72
N GLY A 322 11.12 13.26 -33.16
CA GLY A 322 11.20 14.54 -32.47
C GLY A 322 10.89 14.51 -30.97
N THR A 323 10.12 13.53 -30.48
CA THR A 323 9.83 13.40 -29.03
C THR A 323 10.76 12.42 -28.34
N SER A 324 11.54 12.89 -27.37
CA SER A 324 12.51 12.09 -26.60
C SER A 324 12.34 12.31 -25.10
N ASP A 325 12.33 11.23 -24.31
CA ASP A 325 12.27 11.26 -22.86
C ASP A 325 13.45 10.47 -22.28
N LEU A 326 14.37 11.17 -21.62
CA LEU A 326 15.50 10.64 -20.89
C LEU A 326 15.26 10.82 -19.39
N LEU A 327 15.46 9.77 -18.60
CA LEU A 327 15.41 9.78 -17.13
C LEU A 327 16.62 9.02 -16.58
N VAL A 328 17.37 9.68 -15.72
CA VAL A 328 18.40 9.06 -14.87
C VAL A 328 17.98 9.26 -13.43
N ARG A 329 17.92 8.18 -12.64
CA ARG A 329 17.52 8.24 -11.24
C ARG A 329 18.40 7.37 -10.36
N PHE A 330 18.81 7.92 -9.23
CA PHE A 330 19.54 7.24 -8.17
C PHE A 330 18.76 7.33 -6.86
N GLY A 331 18.39 6.17 -6.31
CA GLY A 331 17.78 6.05 -4.99
C GLY A 331 18.72 5.37 -4.01
N TRP A 332 18.98 6.02 -2.88
CA TRP A 332 19.74 5.44 -1.77
C TRP A 332 18.88 5.44 -0.50
N PRO A 333 18.15 4.34 -0.23
CA PRO A 333 17.38 4.21 1.00
C PRO A 333 18.30 3.90 2.19
N TYR A 334 17.88 4.29 3.38
CA TYR A 334 18.61 4.07 4.64
C TYR A 334 20.07 4.55 4.61
N LEU A 335 20.26 5.79 4.13
CA LEU A 335 21.53 6.49 4.10
C LEU A 335 22.19 6.43 5.48
N LEU A 336 23.48 6.04 5.52
CA LEU A 336 24.26 5.90 6.75
C LEU A 336 23.60 5.01 7.82
N LYS A 337 22.80 4.00 7.42
CA LYS A 337 22.05 3.11 8.33
C LYS A 337 21.03 3.86 9.20
N THR A 338 20.60 5.05 8.78
CA THR A 338 19.52 5.81 9.42
C THR A 338 18.19 5.53 8.70
N PRO A 339 17.04 5.95 9.24
CA PRO A 339 15.78 5.94 8.49
C PRO A 339 15.73 6.96 7.35
N LEU A 340 16.79 7.74 7.11
CA LEU A 340 16.83 8.72 6.03
C LEU A 340 17.19 8.07 4.69
N GLY A 341 16.72 8.63 3.59
CA GLY A 341 17.05 8.20 2.22
C GLY A 341 17.24 9.39 1.29
N VAL A 342 17.97 9.19 0.20
CA VAL A 342 18.19 10.21 -0.83
C VAL A 342 17.64 9.71 -2.16
N ASP A 343 16.99 10.60 -2.91
CA ASP A 343 16.38 10.35 -4.20
C ASP A 343 16.80 11.47 -5.16
N LEU A 344 17.67 11.14 -6.12
CA LEU A 344 18.15 12.07 -7.13
C LEU A 344 17.59 11.64 -8.48
N ALA A 345 17.01 12.56 -9.24
CA ALA A 345 16.62 12.32 -10.60
C ALA A 345 16.99 13.49 -11.52
N PHE A 346 17.37 13.15 -12.74
CA PHE A 346 17.55 14.06 -13.86
C PHE A 346 16.65 13.57 -14.98
N LYS A 347 15.81 14.46 -15.53
CA LYS A 347 14.96 14.17 -16.67
C LYS A 347 15.19 15.21 -17.75
N LEU A 348 15.33 14.76 -19.00
CA LEU A 348 15.31 15.60 -20.18
C LEU A 348 14.15 15.14 -21.06
N TYR A 349 13.23 16.03 -21.34
CA TYR A 349 12.05 15.74 -22.15
C TYR A 349 11.99 16.72 -23.31
N LYS A 350 12.10 16.21 -24.53
CA LYS A 350 11.94 16.97 -25.77
C LYS A 350 10.60 16.61 -26.38
N ARG A 351 9.79 17.61 -26.73
CA ARG A 351 8.52 17.44 -27.41
C ARG A 351 8.64 17.94 -28.85
N ASP A 352 8.73 17.00 -29.77
CA ASP A 352 8.81 17.25 -31.21
C ASP A 352 9.80 18.38 -31.55
N SER A 353 9.29 19.44 -32.17
CA SER A 353 9.98 20.70 -32.43
C SER A 353 9.47 21.87 -31.57
N ALA A 354 8.63 21.60 -30.56
CA ALA A 354 8.01 22.65 -29.75
C ALA A 354 8.97 23.17 -28.67
N TYR A 355 9.38 22.32 -27.74
CA TYR A 355 10.22 22.72 -26.61
C TYR A 355 10.99 21.53 -26.00
N ILE A 356 11.97 21.85 -25.15
CA ILE A 356 12.73 20.92 -24.32
C ILE A 356 12.66 21.33 -22.85
N ASP A 357 12.34 20.37 -21.98
CA ASP A 357 12.38 20.48 -20.53
C ASP A 357 13.63 19.80 -19.99
N ILE A 358 14.38 20.50 -19.14
CA ILE A 358 15.50 19.97 -18.37
C ILE A 358 15.11 20.03 -16.89
N ILE A 359 14.94 18.87 -16.27
CA ILE A 359 14.36 18.72 -14.94
C ILE A 359 15.37 18.07 -14.01
N THR A 360 15.71 18.74 -12.91
CA THR A 360 16.54 18.20 -11.83
C THR A 360 15.68 18.05 -10.57
N ASP A 361 15.58 16.85 -10.01
CA ASP A 361 14.82 16.53 -8.77
C ASP A 361 15.80 16.00 -7.72
N VAL A 362 15.85 16.69 -6.58
CA VAL A 362 16.63 16.30 -5.40
C VAL A 362 15.68 16.12 -4.22
N GLY A 363 15.63 14.91 -3.68
CA GLY A 363 14.73 14.55 -2.59
C GLY A 363 15.44 13.93 -1.39
N LEU A 364 15.05 14.37 -0.20
CA LEU A 364 15.42 13.76 1.08
C LEU A 364 14.19 13.06 1.68
N GLN A 365 14.34 11.79 2.03
CA GLN A 365 13.26 10.93 2.49
C GLN A 365 13.46 10.54 3.96
N TYR A 366 12.36 10.45 4.72
CA TYR A 366 12.29 9.74 5.99
C TYR A 366 11.42 8.50 5.83
N LEU A 367 12.04 7.32 5.95
CA LEU A 367 11.44 5.99 5.74
C LEU A 367 10.95 5.43 7.09
N PHE A 368 9.63 5.26 7.24
CA PHE A 368 9.03 4.83 8.52
C PHE A 368 8.35 3.45 8.47
N ASN A 369 8.11 2.89 7.28
CA ASN A 369 7.53 1.56 7.15
C ASN A 369 7.97 0.85 5.87
N GLY A 370 9.22 0.38 5.83
CA GLY A 370 9.77 -0.28 4.65
C GLY A 370 9.99 0.71 3.51
N ASN A 371 9.05 0.78 2.56
CA ASN A 371 9.11 1.69 1.41
C ASN A 371 8.21 2.93 1.56
N SER A 372 7.41 3.03 2.63
CA SER A 372 6.63 4.24 2.93
C SER A 372 7.54 5.36 3.43
N TYR A 373 7.32 6.58 2.95
CA TYR A 373 8.17 7.74 3.24
C TYR A 373 7.40 9.06 3.32
N ILE A 374 8.00 10.01 4.03
CA ILE A 374 7.81 11.45 3.78
C ILE A 374 9.05 11.94 3.05
N LYS A 375 8.89 12.69 1.97
CA LYS A 375 9.98 13.24 1.15
C LYS A 375 9.85 14.75 1.09
N ALA A 376 10.88 15.47 1.52
CA ALA A 376 11.06 16.86 1.12
C ALA A 376 11.87 16.89 -0.18
N PHE A 377 11.48 17.73 -1.13
CA PHE A 377 12.14 17.80 -2.43
C PHE A 377 12.29 19.22 -2.95
N TRP A 378 13.32 19.38 -3.77
CA TRP A 378 13.57 20.54 -4.61
C TRP A 378 13.62 20.06 -6.07
N VAL A 379 12.85 20.71 -6.94
CA VAL A 379 12.80 20.42 -8.37
C VAL A 379 13.06 21.71 -9.13
N ASN A 380 14.01 21.68 -10.06
CA ASN A 380 14.20 22.77 -11.02
C ASN A 380 13.84 22.28 -12.42
N THR A 381 12.94 22.98 -13.09
CA THR A 381 12.52 22.71 -14.47
C THR A 381 12.85 23.92 -15.33
N ASN A 382 13.74 23.73 -16.30
CA ASN A 382 14.05 24.73 -17.32
C ASN A 382 13.43 24.29 -18.64
N THR A 383 12.47 25.07 -19.14
CA THR A 383 11.83 24.86 -20.44
C THR A 383 12.41 25.84 -21.45
N ASN A 384 12.88 25.33 -22.59
CA ASN A 384 13.34 26.14 -23.73
C ASN A 384 12.52 25.79 -24.98
N LEU A 385 11.99 26.78 -25.69
CA LEU A 385 11.36 26.62 -26.99
C LEU A 385 12.41 26.23 -28.05
N ILE A 386 12.01 25.38 -29.01
CA ILE A 386 12.89 24.91 -30.08
C ILE A 386 12.57 25.66 -31.38
N ASN A 387 11.33 25.58 -31.85
CA ASN A 387 10.85 26.31 -33.03
C ASN A 387 9.79 27.34 -32.64
N ILE A 388 9.93 28.54 -33.18
CA ILE A 388 9.03 29.67 -32.95
C ILE A 388 8.53 30.15 -34.32
N ASP A 389 7.21 30.20 -34.49
CA ASP A 389 6.61 30.74 -35.71
C ASP A 389 6.63 32.27 -35.68
N THR A 390 7.71 32.83 -36.21
CA THR A 390 7.94 34.27 -36.27
C THR A 390 6.94 34.99 -37.18
N ASN A 391 6.38 34.34 -38.20
CA ASN A 391 5.40 34.95 -39.09
C ASN A 391 4.08 35.22 -38.39
N THR A 392 3.62 34.26 -37.57
CA THR A 392 2.42 34.44 -36.75
C THR A 392 2.62 35.52 -35.69
N ILE A 393 3.82 35.62 -35.09
CA ILE A 393 4.13 36.69 -34.14
C ILE A 393 4.14 38.06 -34.82
N LYS A 394 4.73 38.18 -36.02
CA LYS A 394 4.71 39.41 -36.82
C LYS A 394 3.29 39.89 -37.13
N SER A 395 2.45 38.99 -37.64
CA SER A 395 1.08 39.35 -38.04
C SER A 395 0.15 39.64 -36.86
N THR A 396 0.26 38.89 -35.77
CA THR A 396 -0.65 39.02 -34.61
C THR A 396 -0.16 40.00 -33.56
N ARG A 397 1.14 40.33 -33.54
CA ARG A 397 1.83 41.11 -32.51
C ARG A 397 1.55 40.55 -31.10
N ARG A 398 1.54 39.23 -30.97
CA ARG A 398 1.28 38.50 -29.71
C ARG A 398 2.34 37.44 -29.49
N LEU A 399 2.64 37.18 -28.21
CA LEU A 399 3.51 36.08 -27.82
C LEU A 399 2.84 34.72 -28.08
N PRO A 400 3.64 33.67 -28.33
CA PRO A 400 3.12 32.31 -28.47
C PRO A 400 2.54 31.77 -27.16
N ALA A 401 1.72 30.72 -27.27
CA ALA A 401 1.05 30.08 -26.14
C ALA A 401 1.99 29.33 -25.17
N MET A 402 3.23 29.08 -25.61
CA MET A 402 4.32 28.45 -24.86
C MET A 402 5.48 29.44 -24.79
N LEU A 403 6.18 29.51 -23.66
CA LEU A 403 7.33 30.42 -23.45
C LEU A 403 8.52 29.71 -22.81
N ASP A 404 9.69 30.34 -22.87
CA ASP A 404 10.85 29.92 -22.08
C ASP A 404 10.60 30.20 -20.60
N ILE A 405 10.67 29.16 -19.77
CA ILE A 405 10.29 29.25 -18.35
C ILE A 405 11.31 28.51 -17.50
N ASP A 406 11.74 29.14 -16.41
CA ASP A 406 12.41 28.47 -15.30
C ASP A 406 11.42 28.32 -14.15
N ASN A 407 11.28 27.11 -13.62
CA ASN A 407 10.38 26.83 -12.52
C ASN A 407 11.13 26.10 -11.41
N THR A 408 11.35 26.80 -10.29
CA THR A 408 12.00 26.25 -9.11
C THR A 408 10.94 25.89 -8.07
N SER A 409 10.70 24.59 -7.88
CA SER A 409 9.69 24.05 -6.98
C SER A 409 10.31 23.48 -5.71
N PHE A 410 9.67 23.75 -4.57
CA PHE A 410 9.92 23.12 -3.28
C PHE A 410 8.65 22.42 -2.83
N GLY A 411 8.76 21.22 -2.26
CA GLY A 411 7.56 20.50 -1.87
C GLY A 411 7.78 19.34 -0.91
N LEU A 412 6.64 18.77 -0.51
CA LEU A 412 6.54 17.58 0.31
C LEU A 412 5.77 16.50 -0.44
N ALA A 413 6.24 15.27 -0.34
CA ALA A 413 5.53 14.09 -0.81
C ALA A 413 5.36 13.09 0.33
N PHE A 414 4.15 12.59 0.51
CA PHE A 414 3.83 11.50 1.41
C PHE A 414 3.51 10.26 0.59
N TYR A 415 4.15 9.14 0.91
CA TYR A 415 3.88 7.85 0.29
C TYR A 415 3.67 6.79 1.36
N TYR A 416 2.55 6.08 1.28
CA TYR A 416 2.21 5.00 2.18
C TYR A 416 1.59 3.83 1.42
N ASP A 417 2.01 2.61 1.76
CA ASP A 417 1.45 1.39 1.20
C ASP A 417 1.30 0.31 2.28
N ASN A 418 0.18 -0.42 2.24
CA ASN A 418 -0.10 -1.57 3.11
C ASN A 418 -0.65 -2.77 2.32
N LEU A 419 -0.23 -2.86 1.06
CA LEU A 419 -0.64 -3.90 0.12
C LEU A 419 -0.21 -5.29 0.62
N ASP A 420 -1.04 -6.31 0.36
CA ASP A 420 -0.70 -7.71 0.65
C ASP A 420 0.46 -8.21 -0.23
N TYR A 421 0.52 -7.73 -1.48
CA TYR A 421 1.57 -8.05 -2.43
C TYR A 421 1.74 -6.94 -3.46
N LYS A 422 2.98 -6.50 -3.74
CA LYS A 422 3.23 -5.28 -4.52
C LYS A 422 2.89 -5.37 -6.03
N TYR A 423 3.04 -6.54 -6.66
CA TYR A 423 2.96 -6.67 -8.12
C TYR A 423 1.55 -6.96 -8.62
N ASN A 424 0.80 -7.75 -7.86
CA ASN A 424 -0.60 -8.04 -8.12
C ASN A 424 -1.35 -8.02 -6.78
N PRO A 425 -1.60 -6.82 -6.22
CA PRO A 425 -2.26 -6.70 -4.94
C PRO A 425 -3.69 -7.21 -5.03
N ARG A 426 -4.13 -7.91 -3.99
CA ARG A 426 -5.51 -8.37 -3.83
C ARG A 426 -6.23 -7.60 -2.74
N LYS A 427 -5.48 -7.10 -1.75
CA LYS A 427 -6.01 -6.38 -0.60
C LYS A 427 -5.08 -5.25 -0.17
N GLY A 428 -5.68 -4.19 0.35
CA GLY A 428 -4.99 -3.05 0.93
C GLY A 428 -4.99 -1.87 -0.03
N PHE A 429 -4.20 -0.86 0.29
CA PHE A 429 -4.13 0.35 -0.49
C PHE A 429 -2.72 0.93 -0.55
N GLU A 430 -2.52 1.81 -1.51
CA GLU A 430 -1.38 2.72 -1.54
C GLU A 430 -1.86 4.14 -1.80
N THR A 431 -1.15 5.11 -1.24
CA THR A 431 -1.48 6.53 -1.35
C THR A 431 -0.20 7.33 -1.53
N LYS A 432 -0.23 8.25 -2.49
CA LYS A 432 0.80 9.24 -2.74
C LYS A 432 0.15 10.62 -2.77
N LEU A 433 0.63 11.51 -1.93
CA LEU A 433 0.24 12.92 -1.92
C LEU A 433 1.48 13.73 -2.23
N VAL A 434 1.37 14.73 -3.09
CA VAL A 434 2.46 15.67 -3.40
C VAL A 434 1.89 17.07 -3.36
N ALA A 435 2.53 17.95 -2.61
CA ALA A 435 2.25 19.38 -2.60
C ALA A 435 3.55 20.12 -2.88
N SER A 436 3.55 21.06 -3.80
CA SER A 436 4.70 21.92 -4.09
C SER A 436 4.31 23.36 -4.33
N PHE A 437 5.18 24.25 -3.88
CA PHE A 437 5.19 25.67 -4.20
C PHE A 437 6.32 25.91 -5.21
N SER A 438 6.06 26.69 -6.25
CA SER A 438 7.03 26.95 -7.32
C SER A 438 7.19 28.43 -7.58
N LEU A 439 8.45 28.86 -7.69
CA LEU A 439 8.84 30.17 -8.18
C LEU A 439 9.07 30.05 -9.69
N LYS A 440 8.24 30.75 -10.46
CA LYS A 440 8.25 30.75 -11.92
C LYS A 440 8.95 32.02 -12.40
N ARG A 441 9.85 31.87 -13.36
CA ARG A 441 10.47 32.98 -14.09
C ARG A 441 10.29 32.78 -15.59
N VAL A 442 9.59 33.69 -16.25
CA VAL A 442 9.52 33.76 -17.71
C VAL A 442 10.80 34.40 -18.22
N ARG A 443 11.46 33.75 -19.18
CA ARG A 443 12.65 34.27 -19.86
C ARG A 443 12.27 34.84 -21.22
N LYS A 444 12.93 35.93 -21.61
CA LYS A 444 12.80 36.46 -22.97
C LYS A 444 13.55 35.54 -23.94
N ASN A 445 12.95 35.26 -25.08
CA ASN A 445 13.55 34.44 -26.12
C ASN A 445 14.24 35.32 -27.15
N ASN A 446 15.53 35.11 -27.39
CA ASN A 446 16.33 35.92 -28.34
C ASN A 446 15.72 35.94 -29.75
N THR A 447 15.20 34.80 -30.24
CA THR A 447 14.58 34.71 -31.57
C THR A 447 13.35 35.62 -31.69
N ILE A 448 12.65 35.90 -30.59
CA ILE A 448 11.49 36.82 -30.55
C ILE A 448 11.97 38.27 -30.45
N GLU A 449 13.00 38.54 -29.64
CA GLU A 449 13.57 39.89 -29.49
C GLU A 449 14.22 40.40 -30.78
N GLU A 450 14.80 39.49 -31.57
CA GLU A 450 15.47 39.79 -32.84
C GLU A 450 14.50 39.86 -34.04
N ILE A 451 13.19 39.65 -33.83
CA ILE A 451 12.20 39.78 -34.92
C ILE A 451 12.21 41.23 -35.41
N SER A 452 12.37 41.39 -36.72
CA SER A 452 12.12 42.63 -37.43
C SER A 452 11.04 42.41 -38.49
N ASP A 453 10.12 43.37 -38.59
CA ASP A 453 9.11 43.42 -39.64
C ASP A 453 9.52 44.45 -40.70
N PRO A 454 9.83 44.04 -41.95
CA PRO A 454 10.14 44.97 -43.04
C PRO A 454 9.00 45.94 -43.36
N LEU A 455 7.75 45.60 -43.01
CA LEU A 455 6.57 46.42 -43.24
C LEU A 455 6.32 47.44 -42.11
N ASP A 456 6.92 47.24 -40.94
CA ASP A 456 6.85 48.14 -39.78
C ASP A 456 8.13 48.02 -38.95
N SER A 457 9.16 48.77 -39.35
CA SER A 457 10.46 48.77 -38.67
C SER A 457 10.46 49.49 -37.31
N THR A 458 9.33 50.09 -36.91
CA THR A 458 9.22 50.86 -35.68
C THR A 458 8.75 50.02 -34.48
N PHE A 459 8.14 48.86 -34.74
CA PHE A 459 7.64 47.98 -33.69
C PHE A 459 8.78 47.13 -33.08
N ASN A 460 9.01 47.29 -31.77
CA ASN A 460 9.97 46.49 -31.03
C ASN A 460 9.30 45.22 -30.46
N PHE A 461 9.58 44.05 -31.03
CA PHE A 461 8.99 42.79 -30.55
C PHE A 461 9.42 42.39 -29.13
N ALA A 462 10.54 42.92 -28.61
CA ALA A 462 10.95 42.71 -27.22
C ALA A 462 9.96 43.33 -26.22
N SER A 463 9.19 44.36 -26.63
CA SER A 463 8.19 45.01 -25.77
C SER A 463 6.96 44.14 -25.53
N LEU A 464 6.77 43.07 -26.30
CA LEU A 464 5.70 42.09 -26.06
C LEU A 464 5.82 41.42 -24.69
N TYR A 465 7.03 41.37 -24.12
CA TYR A 465 7.28 40.85 -22.77
C TYR A 465 6.98 41.85 -21.66
N ASP A 466 6.85 43.15 -21.95
CA ASP A 466 6.71 44.18 -20.92
C ASP A 466 5.34 44.12 -20.23
N THR A 467 4.36 43.45 -20.86
CA THR A 467 3.04 43.17 -20.27
C THR A 467 3.02 41.93 -19.38
N ILE A 468 4.10 41.13 -19.37
CA ILE A 468 4.21 39.91 -18.57
C ILE A 468 4.88 40.24 -17.25
N VAL A 469 4.29 39.76 -16.15
CA VAL A 469 4.99 39.70 -14.87
C VAL A 469 6.03 38.57 -14.94
N PRO A 470 7.34 38.88 -14.95
CA PRO A 470 8.35 37.88 -15.27
C PRO A 470 8.53 36.86 -14.16
N ASN A 471 8.37 37.26 -12.89
CA ASN A 471 8.51 36.39 -11.73
C ASN A 471 7.16 36.22 -11.04
N THR A 472 6.66 34.98 -11.01
CA THR A 472 5.37 34.64 -10.42
C THR A 472 5.50 33.40 -9.55
N PHE A 473 4.43 33.00 -8.89
CA PHE A 473 4.40 31.78 -8.10
C PHE A 473 3.18 30.94 -8.39
N GLN A 474 3.34 29.62 -8.26
CA GLN A 474 2.27 28.65 -8.46
C GLN A 474 2.35 27.51 -7.45
N TYR A 475 1.19 26.99 -7.07
CA TYR A 475 1.06 25.80 -6.24
C TYR A 475 0.62 24.62 -7.10
N ARG A 476 1.14 23.45 -6.78
CA ARG A 476 0.75 22.20 -7.44
C ARG A 476 0.43 21.15 -6.40
N PHE A 477 -0.73 20.52 -6.55
CA PHE A 477 -1.16 19.41 -5.71
C PHE A 477 -1.41 18.18 -6.59
N LEU A 478 -0.90 17.02 -6.18
CA LEU A 478 -1.13 15.74 -6.83
C LEU A 478 -1.56 14.72 -5.79
N VAL A 479 -2.57 13.91 -6.15
CA VAL A 479 -3.07 12.81 -5.33
C VAL A 479 -3.13 11.57 -6.19
N GLU A 480 -2.54 10.47 -5.71
CA GLU A 480 -2.74 9.14 -6.27
C GLU A 480 -3.15 8.20 -5.13
N HIS A 481 -4.34 7.61 -5.21
CA HIS A 481 -4.82 6.62 -4.26
C HIS A 481 -5.26 5.38 -5.03
N SER A 482 -4.82 4.19 -4.62
CA SER A 482 -5.29 2.92 -5.17
C SER A 482 -5.71 2.01 -4.04
N HIS A 483 -6.94 1.49 -4.08
CA HIS A 483 -7.48 0.52 -3.13
C HIS A 483 -7.82 -0.79 -3.85
N PHE A 484 -7.46 -1.90 -3.24
CA PHE A 484 -7.72 -3.24 -3.73
C PHE A 484 -8.66 -3.98 -2.78
N PHE A 485 -9.80 -4.39 -3.31
CA PHE A 485 -10.83 -5.15 -2.61
C PHE A 485 -10.81 -6.60 -3.09
N GLN A 486 -10.45 -7.51 -2.20
CA GLN A 486 -10.54 -8.93 -2.49
C GLN A 486 -12.00 -9.36 -2.40
N LEU A 487 -12.66 -9.54 -3.55
CA LEU A 487 -14.05 -10.00 -3.61
C LEU A 487 -14.13 -11.50 -3.32
N LEU A 488 -13.29 -12.28 -4.00
CA LEU A 488 -13.19 -13.74 -3.88
C LEU A 488 -11.71 -14.15 -3.91
N LYS A 489 -11.41 -15.45 -3.71
CA LYS A 489 -10.02 -15.94 -3.82
C LYS A 489 -9.40 -15.72 -5.21
N TRP A 490 -10.24 -15.74 -6.24
CA TRP A 490 -9.87 -15.59 -7.67
C TRP A 490 -10.26 -14.22 -8.25
N SER A 491 -10.76 -13.28 -7.45
CA SER A 491 -11.25 -11.99 -7.96
C SER A 491 -10.82 -10.81 -7.09
N THR A 492 -10.42 -9.71 -7.72
CA THR A 492 -10.05 -8.46 -7.06
C THR A 492 -10.62 -7.27 -7.83
N LEU A 493 -11.25 -6.34 -7.11
CA LEU A 493 -11.61 -5.03 -7.64
C LEU A 493 -10.57 -4.00 -7.21
N MET A 494 -10.01 -3.27 -8.16
CA MET A 494 -9.18 -2.10 -7.91
C MET A 494 -10.00 -0.84 -8.17
N ALA A 495 -9.99 0.08 -7.21
CA ALA A 495 -10.42 1.46 -7.41
C ALA A 495 -9.21 2.38 -7.26
N ARG A 496 -8.90 3.17 -8.29
CA ARG A 496 -7.78 4.11 -8.30
C ARG A 496 -8.28 5.51 -8.61
N PHE A 497 -7.84 6.47 -7.82
CA PHE A 497 -8.05 7.89 -8.06
C PHE A 497 -6.70 8.56 -8.33
N LYS A 498 -6.62 9.34 -9.40
CA LYS A 498 -5.48 10.22 -9.71
C LYS A 498 -5.99 11.62 -9.98
N GLY A 499 -5.54 12.61 -9.21
CA GLY A 499 -5.93 14.00 -9.38
C GLY A 499 -4.72 14.92 -9.36
N GLY A 500 -4.82 16.02 -10.08
CA GLY A 500 -3.79 17.05 -10.11
C GLY A 500 -4.36 18.43 -10.38
N VAL A 501 -3.92 19.44 -9.65
CA VAL A 501 -4.34 20.84 -9.84
C VAL A 501 -3.13 21.78 -9.78
N ILE A 502 -3.10 22.76 -10.67
CA ILE A 502 -2.18 23.91 -10.66
C ILE A 502 -3.00 25.13 -10.25
N ILE A 503 -2.57 25.80 -9.18
CA ILE A 503 -3.17 27.03 -8.68
C ILE A 503 -2.16 28.15 -8.89
N SER A 504 -2.52 29.13 -9.70
CA SER A 504 -1.71 30.31 -10.01
C SER A 504 -2.62 31.53 -10.10
N LYS A 505 -2.17 32.67 -9.59
CA LYS A 505 -2.85 33.96 -9.83
C LYS A 505 -2.57 34.46 -11.25
N ASP A 506 -1.37 34.18 -11.74
CA ASP A 506 -0.87 34.61 -13.04
C ASP A 506 -1.15 33.56 -14.12
N PRO A 507 -1.13 33.94 -15.41
CA PRO A 507 -1.42 33.03 -16.51
C PRO A 507 -0.54 31.78 -16.52
N ILE A 508 -1.18 30.65 -16.85
CA ILE A 508 -0.52 29.36 -17.06
C ILE A 508 -0.33 29.18 -18.58
N TYR A 509 0.88 28.81 -18.99
CA TYR A 509 1.22 28.54 -20.39
C TYR A 509 0.99 27.07 -20.76
N ASP A 510 0.80 26.77 -22.04
CA ASP A 510 0.48 25.41 -22.52
C ASP A 510 1.60 24.39 -22.22
N ASN A 511 2.84 24.85 -22.12
CA ASN A 511 3.97 24.01 -21.75
C ASN A 511 4.04 23.68 -20.25
N GLU A 512 3.26 24.35 -19.40
CA GLU A 512 3.20 24.12 -17.94
C GLU A 512 2.08 23.17 -17.49
N THR A 513 1.08 22.93 -18.34
CA THR A 513 -0.11 22.15 -18.01
C THR A 513 0.22 20.67 -17.78
N PHE A 514 -0.63 19.98 -17.01
CA PHE A 514 -0.61 18.52 -16.99
C PHE A 514 -0.97 17.96 -18.37
N ARG A 515 -0.42 16.78 -18.65
CA ARG A 515 -0.69 16.02 -19.86
C ARG A 515 -1.29 14.69 -19.47
N ILE A 516 -2.44 14.38 -20.05
CA ILE A 516 -3.30 13.25 -19.68
C ILE A 516 -3.58 12.42 -20.94
N GLY A 517 -3.78 11.13 -20.74
CA GLY A 517 -3.98 10.16 -21.79
C GLY A 517 -3.04 8.97 -21.63
N GLY A 518 -3.13 8.02 -22.55
CA GLY A 518 -2.25 6.86 -22.60
C GLY A 518 -2.54 5.78 -21.55
N ASN A 519 -1.68 4.77 -21.52
CA ASN A 519 -1.97 3.51 -20.80
C ASN A 519 -1.94 3.65 -19.25
N LYS A 520 -1.28 4.69 -18.72
CA LYS A 520 -1.02 4.82 -17.27
C LYS A 520 -1.97 5.74 -16.52
N LEU A 521 -2.68 6.62 -17.22
CA LEU A 521 -3.50 7.65 -16.61
C LEU A 521 -4.94 7.59 -17.11
N LEU A 522 -5.16 7.57 -18.42
CA LEU A 522 -6.50 7.55 -19.02
C LEU A 522 -6.46 6.72 -20.31
N ARG A 523 -6.81 5.44 -20.21
CA ARG A 523 -6.71 4.47 -21.32
C ARG A 523 -7.75 4.78 -22.40
N GLY A 524 -7.43 4.46 -23.65
CA GLY A 524 -8.29 4.75 -24.80
C GLY A 524 -8.00 6.10 -25.48
N PHE A 525 -7.05 6.87 -24.94
CA PHE A 525 -6.58 8.14 -25.48
C PHE A 525 -5.09 8.05 -25.84
N ASP A 526 -4.65 8.88 -26.79
CA ASP A 526 -3.24 9.00 -27.13
C ASP A 526 -2.41 9.50 -25.93
N GLU A 527 -1.15 9.08 -25.86
CA GLU A 527 -0.27 9.42 -24.74
C GLU A 527 -0.08 10.94 -24.66
N GLU A 528 -0.29 11.53 -23.47
CA GLU A 528 -0.10 12.97 -23.22
C GLU A 528 -0.92 13.92 -24.13
N ALA A 529 -2.00 13.45 -24.75
CA ALA A 529 -2.78 14.20 -25.72
C ALA A 529 -3.69 15.29 -25.11
N LEU A 530 -4.18 15.10 -23.89
CA LEU A 530 -5.11 16.02 -23.24
C LEU A 530 -4.36 16.96 -22.28
N LEU A 531 -4.46 18.26 -22.51
CA LEU A 531 -3.86 19.28 -21.64
C LEU A 531 -4.85 19.70 -20.55
N ALA A 532 -4.38 19.81 -19.31
CA ALA A 532 -5.21 20.20 -18.18
C ALA A 532 -4.45 21.01 -17.13
N THR A 533 -5.10 22.02 -16.55
CA THR A 533 -4.64 22.69 -15.33
C THR A 533 -5.24 22.07 -14.08
N TRP A 534 -6.40 21.41 -14.21
CA TRP A 534 -6.98 20.54 -13.19
C TRP A 534 -7.53 19.27 -13.82
N TYR A 535 -7.25 18.13 -13.21
CA TYR A 535 -7.89 16.87 -13.58
C TYR A 535 -8.17 15.97 -12.39
N ASN A 536 -9.15 15.09 -12.57
CA ASN A 536 -9.45 13.97 -11.69
C ASN A 536 -9.76 12.75 -12.55
N VAL A 537 -9.11 11.62 -12.32
CA VAL A 537 -9.38 10.35 -13.00
C VAL A 537 -9.69 9.28 -11.96
N LEU A 538 -10.88 8.69 -12.07
CA LEU A 538 -11.29 7.51 -11.33
C LEU A 538 -11.23 6.27 -12.23
N SER A 539 -10.33 5.35 -11.94
CA SER A 539 -10.20 4.06 -12.63
C SER A 539 -10.79 2.94 -11.77
N LEU A 540 -11.75 2.21 -12.31
CA LEU A 540 -12.26 0.95 -11.76
C LEU A 540 -11.75 -0.20 -12.62
N GLU A 541 -11.16 -1.22 -12.00
CA GLU A 541 -10.63 -2.38 -12.70
C GLU A 541 -10.97 -3.67 -11.95
N TRP A 542 -11.75 -4.53 -12.59
CA TRP A 542 -12.07 -5.85 -12.08
C TRP A 542 -11.11 -6.88 -12.66
N ARG A 543 -10.47 -7.68 -11.79
CA ARG A 543 -9.44 -8.67 -12.14
C ARG A 543 -9.92 -10.09 -11.85
N PHE A 544 -9.79 -10.96 -12.84
CA PHE A 544 -9.91 -12.40 -12.73
C PHE A 544 -8.51 -13.02 -12.61
N LEU A 545 -8.20 -13.62 -11.46
CA LEU A 545 -6.88 -14.13 -11.10
C LEU A 545 -6.77 -15.64 -11.41
N PHE A 546 -5.83 -16.01 -12.28
CA PHE A 546 -5.50 -17.41 -12.58
C PHE A 546 -4.02 -17.75 -12.36
N GLY A 547 -3.27 -16.81 -11.78
CA GLY A 547 -1.91 -17.00 -11.32
C GLY A 547 -1.51 -15.93 -10.30
N ARG A 548 -0.31 -16.04 -9.73
CA ARG A 548 0.16 -15.04 -8.75
C ARG A 548 0.35 -13.66 -9.39
N ASN A 549 0.97 -13.60 -10.58
CA ASN A 549 1.09 -12.39 -11.38
C ASN A 549 0.37 -12.49 -12.74
N SER A 550 -0.58 -13.43 -12.87
CA SER A 550 -1.36 -13.61 -14.10
C SER A 550 -2.85 -13.37 -13.85
N TYR A 551 -3.46 -12.48 -14.63
CA TYR A 551 -4.86 -12.12 -14.51
C TYR A 551 -5.42 -11.50 -15.80
N ALA A 552 -6.71 -11.67 -16.02
CA ALA A 552 -7.47 -10.93 -17.02
C ALA A 552 -8.24 -9.81 -16.31
N TYR A 553 -8.51 -8.71 -17.00
CA TYR A 553 -9.19 -7.57 -16.38
C TYR A 553 -10.11 -6.82 -17.33
N LEU A 554 -11.16 -6.25 -16.74
CA LEU A 554 -12.06 -5.28 -17.35
C LEU A 554 -11.85 -3.96 -16.63
N PHE A 555 -11.83 -2.83 -17.34
CA PHE A 555 -11.65 -1.53 -16.71
C PHE A 555 -12.54 -0.44 -17.30
N GLY A 556 -12.77 0.59 -16.48
CA GLY A 556 -13.34 1.88 -16.87
C GLY A 556 -12.58 3.01 -16.16
N ASP A 557 -12.11 3.99 -16.93
CA ASP A 557 -11.44 5.21 -16.50
C ASP A 557 -12.38 6.39 -16.76
N PHE A 558 -12.77 7.11 -15.71
CA PHE A 558 -13.67 8.26 -15.77
C PHE A 558 -12.89 9.51 -15.40
N ALA A 559 -12.74 10.44 -16.33
CA ALA A 559 -11.98 11.66 -16.12
C ALA A 559 -12.88 12.89 -16.05
N TYR A 560 -12.51 13.84 -15.21
CA TYR A 560 -12.86 15.25 -15.33
C TYR A 560 -11.59 16.00 -15.66
N ILE A 561 -11.63 16.84 -16.69
CA ILE A 561 -10.52 17.72 -17.05
C ILE A 561 -11.00 19.16 -17.15
N GLN A 562 -10.13 20.08 -16.73
CA GLN A 562 -10.28 21.51 -16.97
C GLN A 562 -8.96 22.06 -17.51
N LYS A 563 -9.04 22.79 -18.62
CA LYS A 563 -7.93 23.54 -19.20
C LYS A 563 -8.23 25.04 -19.10
N GLN A 564 -7.35 25.77 -18.44
CA GLN A 564 -7.39 27.23 -18.40
C GLN A 564 -5.97 27.76 -18.57
N THR A 565 -5.69 28.37 -19.72
CA THR A 565 -4.35 28.82 -20.09
C THR A 565 -4.43 30.20 -20.73
N ILE A 566 -3.29 30.85 -20.98
CA ILE A 566 -3.29 32.16 -21.65
C ILE A 566 -3.89 32.11 -23.08
N SER A 567 -3.76 30.97 -23.75
CA SER A 567 -4.17 30.77 -25.14
C SER A 567 -5.62 30.31 -25.29
N SER A 568 -6.25 29.86 -24.21
CA SER A 568 -7.58 29.23 -24.26
C SER A 568 -8.45 29.64 -23.07
N ALA A 569 -9.68 30.06 -23.36
CA ALA A 569 -10.72 30.24 -22.35
C ALA A 569 -10.91 28.96 -21.52
N ALA A 570 -11.42 29.11 -20.29
CA ALA A 570 -11.65 27.97 -19.41
C ALA A 570 -12.59 26.96 -20.09
N TYR A 571 -12.07 25.75 -20.28
CA TYR A 571 -12.75 24.64 -20.92
C TYR A 571 -12.76 23.44 -19.97
N SER A 572 -13.87 22.72 -19.91
CA SER A 572 -13.99 21.49 -19.12
C SER A 572 -14.63 20.36 -19.92
N ASP A 573 -14.23 19.13 -19.64
CA ASP A 573 -14.74 17.93 -20.28
C ASP A 573 -14.79 16.75 -19.31
N PHE A 574 -15.53 15.70 -19.69
CA PHE A 574 -15.63 14.43 -18.99
C PHE A 574 -15.23 13.24 -19.87
N PRO A 575 -13.93 13.07 -20.20
CA PRO A 575 -13.47 11.94 -21.01
C PRO A 575 -13.69 10.60 -20.30
N ILE A 576 -14.10 9.57 -21.04
CA ILE A 576 -14.30 8.22 -20.53
C ILE A 576 -13.49 7.24 -21.38
N GLY A 577 -12.72 6.39 -20.72
CA GLY A 577 -11.99 5.27 -21.31
C GLY A 577 -12.47 3.94 -20.76
N PHE A 578 -12.58 2.89 -21.56
CA PHE A 578 -12.94 1.57 -21.06
C PHE A 578 -12.35 0.49 -21.96
N GLY A 579 -12.24 -0.72 -21.41
CA GLY A 579 -11.66 -1.81 -22.18
C GLY A 579 -11.37 -3.07 -21.38
N VAL A 580 -10.57 -3.92 -22.00
CA VAL A 580 -10.22 -5.25 -21.49
C VAL A 580 -8.73 -5.49 -21.64
N GLY A 581 -8.18 -6.37 -20.83
CA GLY A 581 -6.78 -6.75 -20.98
C GLY A 581 -6.40 -8.02 -20.23
N VAL A 582 -5.16 -8.44 -20.43
CA VAL A 582 -4.57 -9.60 -19.77
C VAL A 582 -3.13 -9.29 -19.37
N ALA A 583 -2.74 -9.79 -18.20
CA ALA A 583 -1.37 -9.83 -17.73
C ALA A 583 -0.99 -11.29 -17.50
N LEU A 584 0.14 -11.73 -18.05
CA LEU A 584 0.62 -13.11 -18.02
C LEU A 584 2.05 -13.15 -17.45
N GLU A 585 2.23 -13.91 -16.38
CA GLU A 585 3.56 -14.24 -15.86
C GLU A 585 4.25 -15.24 -16.79
N THR A 586 5.44 -14.86 -17.26
CA THR A 586 6.34 -15.70 -18.06
C THR A 586 7.62 -15.96 -17.27
N LYS A 587 8.48 -16.87 -17.74
CA LYS A 587 9.79 -17.15 -17.09
C LYS A 587 10.69 -15.92 -16.97
N VAL A 588 10.42 -14.91 -17.79
CA VAL A 588 11.31 -13.78 -18.07
C VAL A 588 10.69 -12.45 -17.58
N GLY A 589 9.41 -12.45 -17.18
CA GLY A 589 8.72 -11.22 -16.81
C GLY A 589 7.20 -11.31 -16.86
N ILE A 590 6.52 -10.17 -16.75
CA ILE A 590 5.06 -10.08 -16.93
C ILE A 590 4.78 -9.44 -18.29
N PHE A 591 4.10 -10.17 -19.17
CA PHE A 591 3.56 -9.68 -20.43
C PHE A 591 2.17 -9.10 -20.18
N ALA A 592 1.88 -7.89 -20.64
CA ALA A 592 0.57 -7.26 -20.53
C ALA A 592 0.09 -6.76 -21.90
N LEU A 593 -1.19 -7.02 -22.18
CA LEU A 593 -1.88 -6.56 -23.37
C LEU A 593 -3.21 -5.94 -22.95
N SER A 594 -3.55 -4.79 -23.51
CA SER A 594 -4.86 -4.14 -23.29
C SER A 594 -5.43 -3.58 -24.58
N TYR A 595 -6.73 -3.73 -24.74
CA TYR A 595 -7.54 -3.08 -25.77
C TYR A 595 -8.44 -2.05 -25.10
N ALA A 596 -8.40 -0.81 -25.56
CA ALA A 596 -9.09 0.32 -24.94
C ALA A 596 -9.83 1.16 -25.99
N LEU A 597 -11.01 1.64 -25.62
CA LEU A 597 -11.79 2.64 -26.35
C LEU A 597 -11.93 3.89 -25.49
N GLY A 598 -11.98 5.06 -26.12
CA GLY A 598 -12.15 6.34 -25.46
C GLY A 598 -13.22 7.19 -26.15
N THR A 599 -13.93 8.00 -25.37
CA THR A 599 -14.85 9.04 -25.86
C THR A 599 -14.67 10.32 -25.05
N GLN A 600 -14.77 11.47 -25.72
CA GLN A 600 -14.66 12.81 -25.17
C GLN A 600 -15.62 13.76 -25.88
N GLN A 601 -15.98 14.88 -25.26
CA GLN A 601 -16.82 15.93 -25.87
C GLN A 601 -18.19 15.44 -26.36
N GLY A 602 -18.73 14.37 -25.79
CA GLY A 602 -19.99 13.78 -26.24
C GLY A 602 -19.93 13.08 -27.60
N ASN A 603 -18.73 12.87 -28.16
CA ASN A 603 -18.56 12.15 -29.42
C ASN A 603 -18.97 10.67 -29.28
N PRO A 604 -19.54 10.06 -30.34
CA PRO A 604 -19.86 8.64 -30.31
C PRO A 604 -18.59 7.79 -30.15
N ILE A 605 -18.75 6.60 -29.58
CA ILE A 605 -17.65 5.63 -29.48
C ILE A 605 -17.37 5.08 -30.87
N LEU A 606 -16.14 5.30 -31.36
CA LEU A 606 -15.71 4.81 -32.67
C LEU A 606 -14.66 3.71 -32.50
N PHE A 607 -14.94 2.51 -33.01
CA PHE A 607 -14.04 1.35 -32.89
C PHE A 607 -12.71 1.53 -33.65
N ASN A 608 -12.70 2.34 -34.71
CA ASN A 608 -11.48 2.70 -35.44
C ASN A 608 -10.49 3.52 -34.60
N ASN A 609 -10.96 4.20 -33.55
CA ASN A 609 -10.13 4.97 -32.62
C ASN A 609 -9.62 4.10 -31.45
N SER A 610 -9.84 2.79 -31.50
CA SER A 610 -9.35 1.88 -30.48
C SER A 610 -7.82 1.93 -30.34
N LYS A 611 -7.37 1.84 -29.08
CA LYS A 611 -5.96 1.83 -28.73
C LYS A 611 -5.61 0.45 -28.20
N VAL A 612 -4.57 -0.14 -28.78
CA VAL A 612 -3.95 -1.38 -28.29
C VAL A 612 -2.65 -0.99 -27.60
N HIS A 613 -2.53 -1.28 -26.31
CA HIS A 613 -1.27 -1.11 -25.59
C HIS A 613 -0.64 -2.47 -25.31
N PHE A 614 0.63 -2.58 -25.68
CA PHE A 614 1.51 -3.70 -25.35
C PHE A 614 2.52 -3.24 -24.29
N GLY A 615 2.72 -4.06 -23.27
CA GLY A 615 3.74 -3.82 -22.25
C GLY A 615 4.44 -5.11 -21.87
N TYR A 616 5.77 -5.09 -21.83
CA TYR A 616 6.56 -6.21 -21.33
C TYR A 616 7.44 -5.75 -20.17
N VAL A 617 7.25 -6.35 -19.00
CA VAL A 617 8.11 -6.09 -17.82
C VAL A 617 9.06 -7.27 -17.67
N TYR A 618 10.22 -7.18 -18.33
CA TYR A 618 11.33 -8.13 -18.18
C TYR A 618 11.96 -8.02 -16.79
N SER A 619 12.28 -9.13 -16.13
CA SER A 619 12.99 -9.16 -14.84
C SER A 619 14.00 -10.31 -14.79
N PHE A 620 15.27 -10.02 -14.51
CA PHE A 620 16.36 -11.01 -14.39
C PHE A 620 17.12 -10.95 -13.06
#